data_AF-A0A202DY62-F1
#
_entry.id   AF-A0A202DY62-F1
#
_cell.length_a   1.000
_cell.length_b   1.000
_cell.length_c   1.000
_cell.angle_alpha   90.00
_cell.angle_beta   90.00
_cell.angle_gamma   90.00
#
_symmetry.space_group_name_H-M   'P 1'
#
loop_
_entity.id
_entity.type
_entity.pdbx_description
1 polymer ?
#
loop_
_entity_poly.entity_id
_entity_poly.type
_entity_poly.pdbx_seq_one_letter_code
_entity_poly.pdbx_strand_id
1 'polypeptide(L)'
;MNTTTSISKYLLLVITCFSFACSGSNITTTSSSNTSRSITGILTTSTSASLNKYLSTETCSADSVIATDTQANTTTAPIAEDCSFNLDLTINKNVSLGFVQNETFVAALTFNSGNAGLSTSTLPITTGSTPINLGAISITGQTAIPTTNPLIFADSDGDGLTDYEDSDDDADGIADNNERDCDLDGVIDDMDEDSSCTNETMDTNIGYVLEVKPRNKADDEAVEGVDLNKKVRARINCVIDQSSVTNETYIVLSDDGETIACEFQFSTSDDNESSQIKCRHDNQDFTPSTNYTATISGLSCEDGRQIEATSWTWFTEENDDDEGDAEDDLDEIDEDSTFTNNSDSDSDDDEDNDEDDDNDSNDEEDNDNNSDDEEEEE
;
A
#
# COMPACT_ATOMS: atom_id res chain seq x y z
N MET A 1 47.71 5.15 54.98
CA MET A 1 47.64 3.76 55.49
C MET A 1 46.18 3.41 55.68
N ASN A 2 45.80 2.23 55.16
CA ASN A 2 44.60 1.44 55.42
C ASN A 2 43.29 1.79 54.68
N THR A 3 43.23 1.21 53.48
CA THR A 3 42.14 0.42 52.88
C THR A 3 40.99 0.01 53.81
N THR A 4 39.75 0.18 53.34
CA THR A 4 38.60 -0.61 53.78
C THR A 4 37.83 -1.16 52.58
N THR A 5 37.84 -2.48 52.49
CA THR A 5 37.08 -3.32 51.57
C THR A 5 35.76 -3.68 52.27
N SER A 6 34.62 -3.55 51.59
CA SER A 6 33.32 -4.04 52.08
C SER A 6 32.88 -5.24 51.24
N ILE A 7 32.54 -6.32 51.94
CA ILE A 7 32.13 -7.64 51.42
C ILE A 7 30.69 -7.91 51.87
N SER A 8 29.96 -8.64 51.03
CA SER A 8 28.83 -9.54 51.34
C SER A 8 27.41 -8.98 51.19
N LYS A 9 26.63 -9.58 50.28
CA LYS A 9 25.70 -10.68 50.60
C LYS A 9 25.08 -11.26 49.32
N TYR A 10 25.42 -12.50 49.00
CA TYR A 10 24.66 -13.35 48.07
C TYR A 10 23.57 -14.09 48.86
N LEU A 11 22.32 -13.99 48.39
CA LEU A 11 21.18 -14.75 48.89
C LEU A 11 20.93 -15.92 47.92
N LEU A 12 21.15 -17.12 48.40
CA LEU A 12 20.93 -18.39 47.70
C LEU A 12 19.51 -18.87 48.01
N LEU A 13 18.63 -18.93 47.02
CA LEU A 13 17.29 -19.54 47.15
C LEU A 13 17.30 -20.93 46.49
N VAL A 14 17.15 -21.96 47.30
CA VAL A 14 17.04 -23.37 46.90
C VAL A 14 15.55 -23.72 46.85
N ILE A 15 15.03 -24.09 45.68
CA ILE A 15 13.66 -24.62 45.51
C ILE A 15 13.77 -26.11 45.15
N THR A 16 13.21 -26.95 46.02
CA THR A 16 13.17 -28.40 45.92
C THR A 16 11.97 -28.88 45.08
N CYS A 17 12.23 -29.78 44.13
CA CYS A 17 11.25 -30.54 43.36
C CYS A 17 10.37 -31.46 44.23
N PHE A 18 9.07 -31.49 43.94
CA PHE A 18 8.16 -32.55 44.35
C PHE A 18 7.51 -33.16 43.09
N SER A 19 7.66 -34.47 42.94
CA SER A 19 7.12 -35.25 41.83
C SER A 19 5.65 -35.61 42.08
N PHE A 20 4.78 -35.34 41.12
CA PHE A 20 3.45 -35.97 41.02
C PHE A 20 3.27 -36.52 39.61
N ALA A 21 3.07 -37.82 39.51
CA ALA A 21 2.74 -38.51 38.27
C ALA A 21 1.22 -38.45 38.05
N CYS A 22 0.79 -37.92 36.90
CA CYS A 22 -0.53 -38.16 36.33
C CYS A 22 -0.34 -38.73 34.92
N SER A 23 -0.84 -39.95 34.73
CA SER A 23 -1.01 -40.58 33.43
C SER A 23 -2.17 -39.90 32.71
N GLY A 24 -1.86 -39.04 31.74
CA GLY A 24 -2.80 -38.54 30.74
C GLY A 24 -2.35 -39.03 29.36
N SER A 25 -3.27 -39.62 28.61
CA SER A 25 -3.05 -40.10 27.25
C SER A 25 -2.52 -38.99 26.36
N ASN A 26 -1.33 -39.19 25.78
CA ASN A 26 -0.79 -38.34 24.72
C ASN A 26 -1.66 -38.50 23.47
N ILE A 27 -2.57 -37.56 23.24
CA ILE A 27 -2.89 -37.14 21.88
C ILE A 27 -1.82 -36.12 21.52
N THR A 28 -0.77 -36.61 20.87
CA THR A 28 0.21 -35.74 20.21
C THR A 28 -0.44 -35.31 18.90
N THR A 29 -1.26 -34.26 18.92
CA THR A 29 -1.47 -33.46 17.71
C THR A 29 -0.14 -32.79 17.42
N THR A 30 0.65 -33.41 16.56
CA THR A 30 1.75 -32.72 15.88
C THR A 30 1.12 -31.71 14.93
N SER A 31 0.67 -30.57 15.46
CA SER A 31 0.59 -29.36 14.66
C SER A 31 2.04 -28.99 14.37
N SER A 32 2.55 -29.42 13.21
CA SER A 32 3.73 -28.79 12.63
C SER A 32 3.32 -27.35 12.38
N SER A 33 3.56 -26.47 13.35
CA SER A 33 3.49 -25.03 13.13
C SER A 33 4.55 -24.75 12.07
N ASN A 34 4.12 -24.60 10.81
CA ASN A 34 5.02 -24.17 9.76
C ASN A 34 5.54 -22.80 10.20
N THR A 35 6.81 -22.71 10.54
CA THR A 35 7.45 -21.45 10.96
C THR A 35 7.88 -20.61 9.77
N SER A 36 7.52 -21.04 8.56
CA SER A 36 7.89 -20.40 7.32
C SER A 36 6.78 -20.52 6.29
N ARG A 37 6.71 -19.52 5.42
CA ARG A 37 5.79 -19.44 4.29
C ARG A 37 6.59 -19.22 3.01
N SER A 38 6.17 -19.90 1.95
CA SER A 38 6.81 -19.83 0.65
C SER A 38 6.19 -18.72 -0.18
N ILE A 39 7.03 -17.90 -0.80
CA ILE A 39 6.66 -16.92 -1.82
C ILE A 39 7.12 -17.47 -3.17
N THR A 40 6.24 -17.36 -4.18
CA THR A 40 6.51 -17.81 -5.55
C THR A 40 6.13 -16.73 -6.55
N GLY A 41 6.85 -16.67 -7.67
CA GLY A 41 6.57 -15.72 -8.75
C GLY A 41 7.36 -16.08 -10.00
N ILE A 42 6.98 -15.47 -11.13
CA ILE A 42 7.63 -15.65 -12.44
C ILE A 42 7.93 -14.28 -13.05
N LEU A 43 9.20 -13.95 -13.27
CA LEU A 43 9.56 -12.71 -13.95
C LEU A 43 9.23 -12.80 -15.44
N THR A 44 8.62 -11.76 -15.99
CA THR A 44 8.41 -11.63 -17.42
C THR A 44 9.74 -11.36 -18.13
N THR A 45 9.96 -12.02 -19.26
CA THR A 45 11.17 -11.87 -20.05
C THR A 45 11.08 -10.61 -20.90
N SER A 46 12.11 -9.77 -20.86
CA SER A 46 12.25 -8.69 -21.84
C SER A 46 12.73 -9.29 -23.16
N THR A 47 11.84 -9.43 -24.15
CA THR A 47 12.26 -9.81 -25.50
C THR A 47 13.02 -8.66 -26.13
N SER A 48 14.34 -8.66 -25.99
CA SER A 48 15.21 -7.82 -26.80
C SER A 48 15.04 -8.22 -28.27
N ALA A 49 14.34 -7.39 -29.05
CA ALA A 49 14.12 -7.56 -30.49
C ALA A 49 15.41 -7.37 -31.30
N SER A 50 16.41 -8.23 -31.05
CA SER A 50 17.61 -8.32 -31.87
C SER A 50 17.37 -9.30 -33.00
N LEU A 51 17.51 -8.82 -34.23
CA LEU A 51 17.21 -9.49 -35.51
C LEU A 51 18.11 -10.71 -35.85
N ASN A 52 18.60 -11.46 -34.85
CA ASN A 52 19.38 -12.68 -35.02
C ASN A 52 18.57 -13.90 -34.55
N LYS A 53 17.75 -14.40 -35.47
CA LYS A 53 16.77 -15.52 -35.35
C LYS A 53 17.33 -16.88 -34.90
N TYR A 54 18.57 -16.98 -34.42
CA TYR A 54 19.21 -18.28 -34.16
C TYR A 54 19.88 -18.45 -32.79
N LEU A 55 19.98 -17.40 -31.95
CA LEU A 55 20.63 -17.49 -30.63
C LEU A 55 20.05 -16.44 -29.64
N SER A 56 18.73 -16.38 -29.43
CA SER A 56 18.18 -15.63 -28.30
C SER A 56 18.13 -16.57 -27.09
N THR A 57 19.11 -16.49 -26.21
CA THR A 57 18.92 -16.97 -24.83
C THR A 57 17.98 -15.96 -24.18
N GLU A 58 16.74 -16.35 -23.95
CA GLU A 58 15.86 -15.58 -23.06
C GLU A 58 16.53 -15.58 -21.70
N THR A 59 16.97 -14.40 -21.26
CA THR A 59 17.52 -14.20 -19.93
C THR A 59 16.47 -13.46 -19.13
N CYS A 60 16.17 -13.97 -17.95
CA CYS A 60 15.29 -13.31 -17.00
C CYS A 60 15.82 -11.92 -16.67
N SER A 61 14.91 -10.99 -16.37
CA SER A 61 15.25 -9.62 -16.02
C SER A 61 16.07 -9.51 -14.72
N ALA A 62 16.07 -10.56 -13.89
CA ALA A 62 16.91 -10.73 -12.70
C ALA A 62 17.40 -12.18 -12.57
N ASP A 63 18.47 -12.41 -11.81
CA ASP A 63 19.02 -13.74 -11.49
C ASP A 63 18.76 -14.19 -10.05
N SER A 64 18.35 -13.27 -9.19
CA SER A 64 18.03 -13.52 -7.79
C SER A 64 16.94 -12.58 -7.28
N VAL A 65 16.23 -13.04 -6.25
CA VAL A 65 15.31 -12.25 -5.43
C VAL A 65 15.81 -12.23 -4.00
N ILE A 66 15.70 -11.08 -3.35
CA ILE A 66 16.13 -10.83 -1.98
C ILE A 66 14.92 -10.32 -1.20
N ALA A 67 14.57 -10.98 -0.10
CA ALA A 67 13.71 -10.42 0.93
C ALA A 67 14.56 -9.73 1.99
N THR A 68 14.20 -8.51 2.36
CA THR A 68 14.81 -7.76 3.46
C THR A 68 13.75 -7.51 4.53
N ASP A 69 13.99 -7.90 5.78
CA ASP A 69 13.08 -7.58 6.89
C ASP A 69 13.39 -6.20 7.52
N THR A 70 12.49 -5.72 8.39
CA THR A 70 12.60 -4.44 9.12
C THR A 70 13.89 -4.30 9.94
N GLN A 71 14.59 -5.40 10.21
CA GLN A 71 15.86 -5.42 10.94
C GLN A 71 17.07 -5.55 9.99
N ALA A 72 16.86 -5.30 8.70
CA ALA A 72 17.84 -5.42 7.61
C ALA A 72 18.42 -6.85 7.44
N ASN A 73 17.75 -7.88 7.93
CA ASN A 73 18.17 -9.26 7.64
C ASN A 73 17.66 -9.66 6.26
N THR A 74 18.53 -10.28 5.47
CA THR A 74 18.22 -10.67 4.10
C THR A 74 18.08 -12.17 3.93
N THR A 75 17.11 -12.59 3.12
CA THR A 75 16.96 -13.96 2.63
C THR A 75 16.91 -13.95 1.11
N THR A 76 17.78 -14.73 0.46
CA THR A 76 17.92 -14.70 -1.00
C THR A 76 17.54 -16.05 -1.62
N ALA A 77 16.84 -16.01 -2.76
CA ALA A 77 16.58 -17.17 -3.59
C ALA A 77 17.02 -16.94 -5.04
N PRO A 78 17.56 -17.96 -5.73
CA PRO A 78 17.89 -17.86 -7.14
C PRO A 78 16.63 -17.86 -8.00
N ILE A 79 16.67 -17.13 -9.12
CA ILE A 79 15.68 -17.21 -10.19
C ILE A 79 16.13 -18.31 -11.17
N ALA A 80 15.22 -19.24 -11.48
CA ALA A 80 15.47 -20.36 -12.37
C ALA A 80 15.52 -19.93 -13.85
N GLU A 81 15.94 -20.86 -14.73
CA GLU A 81 16.03 -20.60 -16.18
C GLU A 81 14.67 -20.28 -16.83
N ASP A 82 13.57 -20.70 -16.23
CA ASP A 82 12.19 -20.37 -16.64
C ASP A 82 11.66 -19.09 -15.98
N CYS A 83 12.55 -18.32 -15.35
CA CYS A 83 12.26 -17.08 -14.63
C CYS A 83 11.37 -17.24 -13.41
N SER A 84 11.12 -18.47 -12.96
CA SER A 84 10.42 -18.73 -11.71
C SER A 84 11.35 -18.64 -10.50
N PHE A 85 10.81 -18.29 -9.33
CA PHE A 85 11.51 -18.42 -8.06
C PHE A 85 10.60 -19.01 -6.98
N ASN A 86 11.25 -19.52 -5.93
CA ASN A 86 10.62 -19.92 -4.69
C ASN A 86 11.50 -19.44 -3.53
N LEU A 87 10.92 -18.65 -2.64
CA LEU A 87 11.59 -18.03 -1.50
C LEU A 87 10.83 -18.39 -0.21
N ASP A 88 11.46 -19.14 0.68
CA ASP A 88 10.89 -19.48 1.98
C ASP A 88 11.28 -18.42 3.03
N LEU A 89 10.28 -17.75 3.60
CA LEU A 89 10.46 -16.71 4.62
C LEU A 89 9.86 -17.13 5.95
N THR A 90 10.38 -16.57 7.03
CA THR A 90 9.82 -16.81 8.37
C THR A 90 8.52 -16.04 8.52
N ILE A 91 7.49 -16.66 9.08
CA ILE A 91 6.20 -16.00 9.36
C ILE A 91 6.34 -14.95 10.47
N ASN A 92 5.36 -14.04 10.54
CA ASN A 92 5.28 -12.90 11.45
C ASN A 92 6.46 -11.94 11.25
N LYS A 93 6.65 -11.53 10.00
CA LYS A 93 7.63 -10.54 9.58
C LYS A 93 7.08 -9.73 8.43
N ASN A 94 7.44 -8.45 8.41
CA ASN A 94 7.29 -7.60 7.25
C ASN A 94 8.57 -7.61 6.43
N VAL A 95 8.44 -7.76 5.11
CA VAL A 95 9.59 -7.83 4.21
C VAL A 95 9.38 -7.00 2.94
N SER A 96 10.44 -6.39 2.43
CA SER A 96 10.49 -5.87 1.06
C SER A 96 11.18 -6.88 0.15
N LEU A 97 10.69 -7.02 -1.09
CA LEU A 97 11.30 -7.90 -2.09
C LEU A 97 12.06 -7.09 -3.13
N GLY A 98 13.37 -7.30 -3.25
CA GLY A 98 14.22 -6.73 -4.28
C GLY A 98 14.69 -7.77 -5.30
N PHE A 99 14.72 -7.39 -6.56
CA PHE A 99 15.24 -8.21 -7.66
C PHE A 99 16.64 -7.73 -8.05
N VAL A 100 17.56 -8.67 -8.25
CA VAL A 100 18.97 -8.40 -8.51
C VAL A 100 19.44 -9.15 -9.75
N GLN A 101 20.28 -8.50 -10.55
CA GLN A 101 20.96 -9.10 -11.70
C GLN A 101 22.45 -8.81 -11.63
N ASN A 102 23.29 -9.86 -11.64
CA ASN A 102 24.74 -9.75 -11.53
C ASN A 102 25.18 -8.83 -10.36
N GLU A 103 24.60 -9.03 -9.17
CA GLU A 103 24.86 -8.23 -7.96
C GLU A 103 24.42 -6.75 -8.03
N THR A 104 23.71 -6.35 -9.08
CA THR A 104 23.13 -5.00 -9.23
C THR A 104 21.64 -5.05 -8.99
N PHE A 105 21.13 -4.14 -8.16
CA PHE A 105 19.69 -3.98 -7.95
C PHE A 105 18.99 -3.63 -9.27
N VAL A 106 17.85 -4.25 -9.51
CA VAL A 106 17.06 -4.08 -10.74
C VAL A 106 15.73 -3.41 -10.42
N ALA A 107 14.98 -3.95 -9.46
CA ALA A 107 13.67 -3.43 -9.11
C ALA A 107 13.22 -3.88 -7.71
N ALA A 108 12.36 -3.10 -7.07
CA ALA A 108 11.64 -3.48 -5.85
C ALA A 108 10.22 -3.94 -6.21
N LEU A 109 9.71 -4.95 -5.51
CA LEU A 109 8.32 -5.37 -5.63
C LEU A 109 7.41 -4.28 -5.06
N THR A 110 6.44 -3.85 -5.85
CA THR A 110 5.42 -2.89 -5.45
C THR A 110 4.05 -3.41 -5.85
N PHE A 111 3.07 -3.32 -4.96
CA PHE A 111 1.71 -3.80 -5.18
C PHE A 111 0.70 -2.91 -4.43
N ASN A 112 -0.56 -3.00 -4.82
CA ASN A 112 -1.62 -2.20 -4.23
C ASN A 112 -1.88 -2.61 -2.76
N SER A 113 -2.01 -1.66 -1.84
CA SER A 113 -2.25 -1.95 -0.42
C SER A 113 -3.70 -2.26 -0.07
N GLY A 114 -4.62 -2.31 -1.03
CA GLY A 114 -6.07 -2.47 -0.81
C GLY A 114 -6.79 -1.14 -0.59
N ASN A 115 -6.08 -0.12 -0.11
CA ASN A 115 -6.62 1.21 0.19
C ASN A 115 -6.53 2.16 -1.01
N ALA A 116 -7.68 2.46 -1.62
CA ALA A 116 -7.88 3.56 -2.58
C ALA A 116 -6.70 3.79 -3.55
N GLY A 117 -6.31 2.75 -4.30
CA GLY A 117 -5.27 2.80 -5.34
C GLY A 117 -3.82 2.96 -4.89
N LEU A 118 -3.57 3.10 -3.59
CA LEU A 118 -2.22 3.23 -3.03
C LEU A 118 -1.42 1.96 -3.21
N SER A 119 -0.11 2.12 -3.25
CA SER A 119 0.83 1.01 -3.39
C SER A 119 1.89 1.01 -2.30
N THR A 120 2.30 -0.20 -1.95
CA THR A 120 3.30 -0.51 -0.94
C THR A 120 4.31 -1.51 -1.49
N SER A 121 5.49 -1.57 -0.87
CA SER A 121 6.52 -2.58 -1.13
C SER A 121 6.71 -3.56 0.03
N THR A 122 5.98 -3.33 1.12
CA THR A 122 6.06 -4.12 2.36
C THR A 122 5.05 -5.24 2.32
N LEU A 123 5.55 -6.47 2.38
CA LEU A 123 4.75 -7.68 2.38
C LEU A 123 4.72 -8.32 3.78
N PRO A 124 3.56 -8.37 4.44
CA PRO A 124 3.41 -9.14 5.67
C PRO A 124 3.44 -10.64 5.37
N ILE A 125 4.31 -11.37 6.07
CA ILE A 125 4.39 -12.83 6.00
C ILE A 125 3.56 -13.42 7.13
N THR A 126 2.25 -13.44 6.97
CA THR A 126 1.33 -13.96 7.99
C THR A 126 1.30 -15.48 8.04
N THR A 127 0.66 -16.03 9.07
CA THR A 127 0.39 -17.46 9.16
C THR A 127 -0.51 -17.93 8.03
N GLY A 128 -0.09 -18.96 7.30
CA GLY A 128 -0.91 -19.52 6.23
C GLY A 128 -0.40 -20.87 5.76
N SER A 129 -1.30 -21.69 5.21
CA SER A 129 -0.95 -22.98 4.62
C SER A 129 -0.72 -22.91 3.10
N THR A 130 -1.19 -21.84 2.47
CA THR A 130 -1.04 -21.55 1.05
C THR A 130 0.22 -20.70 0.82
N PRO A 131 1.08 -21.06 -0.15
CA PRO A 131 2.15 -20.19 -0.60
C PRO A 131 1.60 -18.85 -1.12
N ILE A 132 2.31 -17.76 -0.87
CA ILE A 132 2.03 -16.46 -1.47
C ILE A 132 2.47 -16.55 -2.93
N ASN A 133 1.53 -16.46 -3.86
CA ASN A 133 1.82 -16.57 -5.30
C ASN A 133 1.62 -15.23 -5.99
N LEU A 134 2.73 -14.57 -6.33
CA LEU A 134 2.77 -13.27 -7.01
C LEU A 134 2.35 -13.33 -8.49
N GLY A 135 2.22 -14.53 -9.05
CA GLY A 135 1.92 -14.73 -10.46
C GLY A 135 3.08 -14.29 -11.37
N ALA A 136 2.75 -13.66 -12.49
CA ALA A 136 3.75 -13.05 -13.36
C ALA A 136 4.16 -11.68 -12.81
N ILE A 137 5.43 -11.32 -12.94
CA ILE A 137 5.98 -10.08 -12.42
C ILE A 137 6.54 -9.29 -13.60
N SER A 138 6.01 -8.09 -13.79
CA SER A 138 6.46 -7.16 -14.82
C SER A 138 7.39 -6.14 -14.21
N ILE A 139 8.58 -5.97 -14.80
CA ILE A 139 9.53 -4.94 -14.36
C ILE A 139 9.42 -3.75 -15.29
N THR A 140 9.13 -2.58 -14.72
CA THR A 140 9.05 -1.29 -15.39
C THR A 140 9.90 -0.31 -14.59
N GLY A 141 10.97 0.23 -15.16
CA GLY A 141 11.94 1.02 -14.41
C GLY A 141 12.56 0.22 -13.25
N GLN A 142 12.53 0.80 -12.04
CA GLN A 142 12.97 0.17 -10.79
C GLN A 142 11.84 -0.51 -10.02
N THR A 143 10.69 -0.73 -10.67
CA THR A 143 9.49 -1.26 -10.03
C THR A 143 9.12 -2.62 -10.62
N ALA A 144 8.86 -3.59 -9.76
CA ALA A 144 8.41 -4.93 -10.11
C ALA A 144 6.95 -5.08 -9.66
N ILE A 145 6.04 -5.23 -10.61
CA ILE A 145 4.60 -5.26 -10.37
C ILE A 145 4.11 -6.70 -10.54
N PRO A 146 3.59 -7.35 -9.48
CA PRO A 146 3.02 -8.69 -9.58
C PRO A 146 1.61 -8.63 -10.18
N THR A 147 1.24 -9.64 -10.98
CA THR A 147 -0.14 -9.77 -11.48
C THR A 147 -1.12 -10.18 -10.39
N THR A 148 -0.63 -10.83 -9.34
CA THR A 148 -1.43 -11.23 -8.19
C THR A 148 -0.98 -10.40 -7.00
N ASN A 149 -1.90 -9.61 -6.42
CA ASN A 149 -1.63 -8.88 -5.20
C ASN A 149 -1.31 -9.88 -4.08
N PRO A 150 -0.14 -9.80 -3.41
CA PRO A 150 0.21 -10.75 -2.36
C PRO A 150 -0.67 -10.66 -1.11
N LEU A 151 -1.34 -9.52 -0.87
CA LEU A 151 -2.20 -9.34 0.30
C LEU A 151 -3.43 -10.26 0.29
N ILE A 152 -3.82 -10.80 -0.86
CA ILE A 152 -4.91 -11.81 -0.94
C ILE A 152 -4.59 -13.12 -0.20
N PHE A 153 -3.36 -13.27 0.29
CA PHE A 153 -2.92 -14.45 1.02
C PHE A 153 -2.73 -14.16 2.51
N ALA A 154 -2.83 -12.90 2.94
CA ALA A 154 -2.74 -12.54 4.34
C ALA A 154 -4.08 -12.83 5.06
N ASP A 155 -4.04 -12.99 6.38
CA ASP A 155 -5.15 -13.46 7.27
C ASP A 155 -4.66 -13.18 8.70
N SER A 156 -4.74 -11.91 9.08
CA SER A 156 -4.04 -11.31 10.22
C SER A 156 -4.71 -11.64 11.55
N ASP A 157 -6.04 -11.59 11.62
CA ASP A 157 -6.82 -11.97 12.81
C ASP A 157 -7.15 -13.48 12.90
N GLY A 158 -6.98 -14.22 11.80
CA GLY A 158 -7.21 -15.66 11.75
C GLY A 158 -8.69 -16.07 11.73
N ASP A 159 -9.61 -15.19 11.31
CA ASP A 159 -11.03 -15.48 11.20
C ASP A 159 -11.39 -16.37 9.98
N GLY A 160 -10.46 -16.48 9.04
CA GLY A 160 -10.54 -17.31 7.84
C GLY A 160 -11.05 -16.58 6.59
N LEU A 161 -11.27 -15.27 6.66
CA LEU A 161 -11.18 -14.35 5.52
C LEU A 161 -9.70 -14.02 5.27
N THR A 162 -9.40 -13.52 4.08
CA THR A 162 -8.06 -13.00 3.80
C THR A 162 -8.08 -11.51 4.05
N ASP A 163 -6.99 -10.88 4.47
CA ASP A 163 -6.91 -9.42 4.70
C ASP A 163 -7.46 -8.60 3.52
N TYR A 164 -7.27 -9.07 2.27
CA TYR A 164 -7.85 -8.43 1.09
C TYR A 164 -9.40 -8.50 0.97
N GLU A 165 -10.00 -9.55 1.53
CA GLU A 165 -11.46 -9.78 1.55
C GLU A 165 -12.08 -9.40 2.90
N ASP A 166 -11.25 -9.12 3.91
CA ASP A 166 -11.63 -8.57 5.19
C ASP A 166 -11.73 -7.04 5.10
N SER A 167 -12.44 -6.44 6.04
CA SER A 167 -12.62 -4.99 6.13
C SER A 167 -12.16 -4.42 7.47
N ASP A 168 -11.66 -5.29 8.36
CA ASP A 168 -11.17 -5.07 9.73
C ASP A 168 -10.23 -6.25 10.03
N ASP A 169 -9.09 -6.30 9.31
CA ASP A 169 -8.26 -7.51 9.16
C ASP A 169 -7.48 -7.93 10.43
N ASP A 170 -7.44 -7.05 11.43
CA ASP A 170 -6.88 -7.29 12.77
C ASP A 170 -7.97 -7.41 13.87
N ALA A 171 -9.23 -7.19 13.50
CA ALA A 171 -10.43 -7.21 14.34
C ALA A 171 -10.38 -6.26 15.55
N ASP A 172 -9.70 -5.11 15.43
CA ASP A 172 -9.68 -4.06 16.45
C ASP A 172 -10.98 -3.23 16.49
N GLY A 173 -11.80 -3.32 15.43
CA GLY A 173 -13.07 -2.62 15.27
C GLY A 173 -12.99 -1.30 14.50
N ILE A 174 -11.85 -0.99 13.89
CA ILE A 174 -11.61 0.06 12.91
C ILE A 174 -11.56 -0.61 11.54
N ALA A 175 -12.20 -0.01 10.54
CA ALA A 175 -12.14 -0.57 9.20
C ALA A 175 -10.81 -0.22 8.52
N ASP A 176 -10.25 -1.10 7.69
CA ASP A 176 -8.92 -0.93 7.08
C ASP A 176 -8.77 0.39 6.30
N ASN A 177 -9.87 0.85 5.69
CA ASN A 177 -9.92 2.11 4.96
C ASN A 177 -9.85 3.35 5.87
N ASN A 178 -10.05 3.19 7.16
CA ASN A 178 -10.07 4.21 8.20
C ASN A 178 -8.92 4.04 9.20
N GLU A 179 -8.03 3.10 8.97
CA GLU A 179 -6.80 2.92 9.73
C GLU A 179 -5.81 4.05 9.48
N ARG A 180 -5.06 4.34 10.54
CA ARG A 180 -4.11 5.44 10.55
C ARG A 180 -2.71 4.89 10.23
N ASP A 181 -2.00 5.64 9.41
CA ASP A 181 -0.54 5.62 9.32
C ASP A 181 -0.05 6.81 10.18
N CYS A 182 0.39 6.53 11.40
CA CYS A 182 0.52 7.61 12.38
C CYS A 182 1.85 8.36 12.32
N ASP A 183 2.90 7.70 11.85
CA ASP A 183 4.20 8.32 11.61
C ASP A 183 4.37 8.79 10.15
N LEU A 184 3.37 8.47 9.31
CA LEU A 184 3.16 8.96 7.96
C LEU A 184 4.17 8.41 6.95
N ASP A 185 4.77 7.25 7.22
CA ASP A 185 5.76 6.61 6.36
C ASP A 185 5.15 5.78 5.21
N GLY A 186 3.82 5.64 5.23
CA GLY A 186 3.00 4.90 4.28
C GLY A 186 2.84 3.41 4.58
N VAL A 187 3.12 2.99 5.80
CA VAL A 187 2.69 1.73 6.40
C VAL A 187 1.59 2.06 7.43
N ILE A 188 0.45 1.38 7.31
CA ILE A 188 -0.65 1.50 8.27
C ILE A 188 -0.26 0.84 9.60
N ASP A 189 -0.71 1.41 10.73
CA ASP A 189 -0.22 1.11 12.08
C ASP A 189 -0.36 -0.38 12.49
N ASP A 190 -1.44 -1.03 12.06
CA ASP A 190 -1.74 -2.46 12.23
C ASP A 190 -0.69 -3.37 11.53
N MET A 191 -0.16 -2.89 10.40
CA MET A 191 0.93 -3.52 9.66
C MET A 191 2.31 -2.97 10.01
N ASP A 192 2.42 -2.02 10.93
CA ASP A 192 3.66 -1.33 11.26
C ASP A 192 4.24 -1.77 12.63
N GLU A 193 5.40 -2.43 12.58
CA GLU A 193 6.10 -2.89 13.79
C GLU A 193 6.80 -1.75 14.56
N ASP A 194 7.08 -0.62 13.91
CA ASP A 194 7.78 0.52 14.53
C ASP A 194 6.92 1.76 14.77
N SER A 195 5.62 1.67 14.42
CA SER A 195 4.61 2.66 14.77
C SER A 195 4.70 3.05 16.24
N SER A 196 5.04 4.31 16.45
CA SER A 196 5.27 4.87 17.78
C SER A 196 3.97 5.25 18.50
N CYS A 197 2.82 4.92 17.92
CA CYS A 197 1.52 5.37 18.40
C CYS A 197 1.00 4.57 19.59
N THR A 198 1.28 5.11 20.77
CA THR A 198 0.69 4.62 22.02
C THR A 198 -0.74 5.16 22.15
N ASN A 199 -1.73 4.48 21.54
CA ASN A 199 -3.17 4.42 21.90
C ASN A 199 -4.06 4.37 20.65
N GLU A 200 -4.39 3.16 20.19
CA GLU A 200 -5.47 2.86 19.22
C GLU A 200 -6.88 3.23 19.70
N THR A 201 -7.04 3.83 20.89
CA THR A 201 -8.34 4.42 21.24
C THR A 201 -8.53 5.70 20.44
N MET A 202 -8.99 5.57 19.21
CA MET A 202 -9.46 6.66 18.35
C MET A 202 -10.51 7.46 19.12
N ASP A 203 -10.21 8.73 19.41
CA ASP A 203 -11.23 9.63 19.92
C ASP A 203 -12.17 9.96 18.76
N THR A 204 -13.29 9.25 18.69
CA THR A 204 -14.36 9.49 17.70
C THR A 204 -14.86 10.95 17.66
N ASN A 205 -14.48 11.81 18.60
CA ASN A 205 -14.80 13.24 18.62
C ASN A 205 -13.77 14.14 17.90
N ILE A 206 -12.69 13.56 17.36
CA ILE A 206 -11.62 14.26 16.65
C ILE A 206 -11.49 13.64 15.24
N GLY A 207 -11.10 14.45 14.28
CA GLY A 207 -10.68 13.98 12.95
C GLY A 207 -9.17 13.79 12.90
N TYR A 208 -8.69 12.83 12.12
CA TYR A 208 -7.26 12.49 12.04
C TYR A 208 -6.84 12.39 10.59
N VAL A 209 -5.57 12.72 10.34
CA VAL A 209 -4.91 12.43 9.08
C VAL A 209 -4.64 10.93 9.07
N LEU A 210 -5.14 10.26 8.03
CA LEU A 210 -4.98 8.83 7.81
C LEU A 210 -3.62 8.53 7.17
N GLU A 211 -3.19 9.38 6.23
CA GLU A 211 -1.97 9.19 5.42
C GLU A 211 -1.67 10.49 4.65
N VAL A 212 -0.46 10.58 4.08
CA VAL A 212 0.00 11.74 3.32
C VAL A 212 0.87 11.36 2.12
N LYS A 213 0.94 12.26 1.15
CA LYS A 213 1.99 12.29 0.11
C LYS A 213 2.56 13.71 0.01
N PRO A 214 3.87 13.90 -0.23
CA PRO A 214 4.92 12.89 -0.08
C PRO A 214 4.94 12.35 1.35
N ARG A 215 5.34 11.09 1.51
CA ARG A 215 5.38 10.41 2.80
C ARG A 215 6.44 11.04 3.70
N ASN A 216 6.26 10.89 5.00
CA ASN A 216 7.28 11.23 5.97
C ASN A 216 8.51 10.35 5.73
N LYS A 217 9.68 10.91 5.98
CA LYS A 217 10.92 10.19 5.78
C LYS A 217 11.01 9.01 6.76
N ALA A 218 10.86 7.78 6.26
CA ALA A 218 11.22 6.57 7.01
C ALA A 218 12.70 6.67 7.41
N ASP A 219 12.99 6.39 8.68
CA ASP A 219 14.22 6.82 9.35
C ASP A 219 15.53 6.19 8.82
N ASP A 220 15.50 5.23 7.88
CA ASP A 220 16.68 4.38 7.66
C ASP A 220 17.15 4.06 6.22
N GLU A 221 16.60 4.64 5.14
CA GLU A 221 17.25 4.50 3.81
C GLU A 221 17.38 5.82 3.04
N ALA A 222 18.32 5.81 2.08
CA ALA A 222 18.53 6.92 1.17
C ALA A 222 17.31 7.05 0.25
N VAL A 223 16.25 7.68 0.76
CA VAL A 223 15.03 7.97 0.01
C VAL A 223 15.46 8.77 -1.22
N GLU A 224 15.12 8.26 -2.42
CA GLU A 224 15.17 9.06 -3.64
C GLU A 224 14.41 10.37 -3.36
N GLY A 225 14.99 11.49 -3.75
CA GLY A 225 14.39 12.78 -3.42
C GLY A 225 13.04 12.91 -4.12
N VAL A 226 12.09 13.55 -3.46
CA VAL A 226 10.77 13.81 -4.04
C VAL A 226 10.89 14.75 -5.24
N ASP A 227 10.19 14.42 -6.32
CA ASP A 227 10.13 15.22 -7.54
C ASP A 227 9.69 16.67 -7.26
N LEU A 228 10.27 17.61 -7.99
CA LEU A 228 10.05 19.03 -7.71
C LEU A 228 8.62 19.49 -8.00
N ASN A 229 7.88 18.76 -8.84
CA ASN A 229 6.50 19.07 -9.21
C ASN A 229 5.47 18.23 -8.42
N LYS A 230 5.92 17.39 -7.47
CA LYS A 230 5.08 16.42 -6.77
C LYS A 230 3.99 17.11 -5.93
N LYS A 231 2.73 16.80 -6.20
CA LYS A 231 1.60 17.35 -5.42
C LYS A 231 1.63 16.84 -3.98
N VAL A 232 1.34 17.73 -3.03
CA VAL A 232 1.17 17.36 -1.62
C VAL A 232 -0.29 16.97 -1.34
N ARG A 233 -0.52 15.81 -0.74
CA ARG A 233 -1.84 15.24 -0.45
C ARG A 233 -1.93 14.83 1.02
N ALA A 234 -3.12 14.93 1.59
CA ALA A 234 -3.45 14.36 2.88
C ALA A 234 -4.86 13.75 2.84
N ARG A 235 -5.00 12.51 3.30
CA ARG A 235 -6.31 11.86 3.49
C ARG A 235 -6.72 11.96 4.95
N ILE A 236 -7.99 12.22 5.21
CA ILE A 236 -8.54 12.53 6.54
C ILE A 236 -9.80 11.70 6.75
N ASN A 237 -9.99 11.14 7.95
CA ASN A 237 -11.10 10.25 8.32
C ASN A 237 -12.46 10.95 8.55
N CYS A 238 -12.70 12.03 7.81
CA CYS A 238 -13.97 12.72 7.83
C CYS A 238 -14.19 13.50 6.54
N VAL A 239 -15.45 13.89 6.32
CA VAL A 239 -15.78 14.94 5.35
C VAL A 239 -15.27 16.28 5.86
N ILE A 240 -14.36 16.91 5.12
CA ILE A 240 -13.71 18.16 5.54
C ILE A 240 -14.61 19.36 5.26
N ASP A 241 -14.70 20.29 6.22
CA ASP A 241 -15.22 21.63 5.96
C ASP A 241 -14.18 22.38 5.11
N GLN A 242 -14.41 22.42 3.79
CA GLN A 242 -13.52 23.06 2.83
C GLN A 242 -13.26 24.54 3.16
N SER A 243 -14.17 25.22 3.86
CA SER A 243 -13.97 26.61 4.28
C SER A 243 -12.93 26.79 5.39
N SER A 244 -12.60 25.70 6.10
CA SER A 244 -11.52 25.66 7.09
C SER A 244 -10.14 25.53 6.45
N VAL A 245 -10.05 25.12 5.18
CA VAL A 245 -8.78 24.87 4.48
C VAL A 245 -8.27 26.16 3.84
N THR A 246 -7.12 26.62 4.34
CA THR A 246 -6.48 27.87 3.92
C THR A 246 -4.96 27.69 3.93
N ASN A 247 -4.24 28.63 3.34
CA ASN A 247 -2.77 28.69 3.45
C ASN A 247 -2.25 28.99 4.87
N GLU A 248 -3.13 29.14 5.87
CA GLU A 248 -2.77 29.25 7.30
C GLU A 248 -3.03 27.95 8.07
N THR A 249 -3.90 27.08 7.55
CA THR A 249 -4.33 25.84 8.22
C THR A 249 -3.78 24.59 7.55
N TYR A 250 -3.42 24.68 6.27
CA TYR A 250 -2.57 23.72 5.56
C TYR A 250 -1.39 24.50 4.99
N ILE A 251 -0.22 24.32 5.60
CA ILE A 251 1.01 25.05 5.25
C ILE A 251 2.02 24.05 4.70
N VAL A 252 2.68 24.39 3.60
CA VAL A 252 3.87 23.70 3.11
C VAL A 252 5.04 24.68 3.16
N LEU A 253 6.07 24.37 3.93
CA LEU A 253 7.17 25.27 4.28
C LEU A 253 8.52 24.59 4.06
N SER A 254 9.44 25.26 3.37
CA SER A 254 10.84 24.80 3.29
C SER A 254 11.61 25.05 4.59
N ASP A 255 12.70 24.32 4.80
CA ASP A 255 13.63 24.56 5.91
C ASP A 255 14.25 25.97 5.93
N ASP A 256 14.37 26.60 4.76
CA ASP A 256 14.76 28.00 4.58
C ASP A 256 13.64 29.02 4.89
N GLY A 257 12.42 28.56 5.15
CA GLY A 257 11.27 29.37 5.55
C GLY A 257 10.44 29.93 4.40
N GLU A 258 10.58 29.39 3.19
CA GLU A 258 9.73 29.73 2.04
C GLU A 258 8.45 28.89 2.06
N THR A 259 7.30 29.54 1.94
CA THR A 259 6.00 28.88 1.87
C THR A 259 5.62 28.59 0.42
N ILE A 260 5.11 27.39 0.16
CA ILE A 260 4.50 27.05 -1.13
C ILE A 260 3.05 27.54 -1.14
N ALA A 261 2.67 28.24 -2.20
CA ALA A 261 1.30 28.70 -2.39
C ALA A 261 0.43 27.57 -2.97
N CYS A 262 -0.45 27.00 -2.14
CA CYS A 262 -1.35 25.93 -2.54
C CYS A 262 -2.64 26.46 -3.20
N GLU A 263 -3.03 25.82 -4.30
CA GLU A 263 -4.40 25.76 -4.78
C GLU A 263 -4.99 24.41 -4.34
N PHE A 264 -5.98 24.45 -3.45
CA PHE A 264 -6.53 23.23 -2.85
C PHE A 264 -7.61 22.61 -3.73
N GLN A 265 -7.50 21.31 -3.96
CA GLN A 265 -8.54 20.46 -4.52
C GLN A 265 -9.01 19.46 -3.47
N PHE A 266 -10.28 19.07 -3.56
CA PHE A 266 -10.94 18.19 -2.61
C PHE A 266 -11.62 17.04 -3.32
N SER A 267 -11.50 15.86 -2.74
CA SER A 267 -12.30 14.71 -3.11
C SER A 267 -12.80 14.02 -1.84
N THR A 268 -13.96 13.38 -1.93
CA THR A 268 -14.58 12.62 -0.84
C THR A 268 -14.76 11.17 -1.27
N SER A 269 -14.53 10.24 -0.35
CA SER A 269 -14.73 8.82 -0.64
C SER A 269 -16.20 8.52 -0.91
N ASP A 270 -16.49 7.48 -1.67
CA ASP A 270 -17.85 7.08 -2.07
C ASP A 270 -18.77 6.79 -0.88
N ASP A 271 -18.19 6.29 0.22
CA ASP A 271 -18.88 6.05 1.50
C ASP A 271 -19.09 7.33 2.32
N ASN A 272 -18.50 8.46 1.91
CA ASN A 272 -18.46 9.74 2.63
C ASN A 272 -17.85 9.64 4.04
N GLU A 273 -16.94 8.70 4.26
CA GLU A 273 -16.26 8.53 5.54
C GLU A 273 -14.93 9.27 5.59
N SER A 274 -14.32 9.55 4.43
CA SER A 274 -13.03 10.23 4.34
C SER A 274 -12.99 11.32 3.25
N SER A 275 -12.00 12.20 3.34
CA SER A 275 -11.70 13.21 2.32
C SER A 275 -10.22 13.29 2.04
N GLN A 276 -9.88 13.66 0.81
CA GLN A 276 -8.53 14.00 0.43
C GLN A 276 -8.43 15.51 0.16
N ILE A 277 -7.36 16.13 0.69
CA ILE A 277 -6.93 17.47 0.30
C ILE A 277 -5.69 17.33 -0.57
N LYS A 278 -5.71 17.93 -1.75
CA LYS A 278 -4.57 18.02 -2.66
C LYS A 278 -4.13 19.47 -2.78
N CYS A 279 -2.93 19.79 -2.31
CA CYS A 279 -2.28 21.06 -2.56
C CYS A 279 -1.59 21.00 -3.93
N ARG A 280 -2.14 21.74 -4.90
CA ARG A 280 -1.49 22.00 -6.18
C ARG A 280 -0.63 23.24 -6.09
N HIS A 281 0.57 23.17 -6.64
CA HIS A 281 1.52 24.28 -6.67
C HIS A 281 2.16 24.42 -8.04
N ASP A 282 1.38 24.21 -9.10
CA ASP A 282 1.83 24.22 -10.51
C ASP A 282 2.53 25.52 -10.98
N ASN A 283 2.47 26.58 -10.18
CA ASN A 283 3.14 27.85 -10.45
C ASN A 283 4.46 28.02 -9.68
N GLN A 284 4.81 27.07 -8.82
CA GLN A 284 5.97 27.08 -7.93
C GLN A 284 6.39 25.62 -7.63
N ASP A 285 7.34 25.12 -8.40
CA ASP A 285 8.00 23.85 -8.10
C ASP A 285 8.81 23.96 -6.80
N PHE A 286 9.05 22.82 -6.17
CA PHE A 286 9.95 22.77 -5.03
C PHE A 286 11.38 23.15 -5.42
N THR A 287 12.10 23.69 -4.45
CA THR A 287 13.54 23.90 -4.61
C THR A 287 14.25 22.54 -4.51
N PRO A 288 15.21 22.24 -5.40
CA PRO A 288 15.99 21.01 -5.31
C PRO A 288 16.74 20.87 -3.99
N SER A 289 16.96 19.63 -3.54
CA SER A 289 17.75 19.30 -2.36
C SER A 289 17.35 20.04 -1.09
N THR A 290 16.04 20.22 -0.89
CA THR A 290 15.47 21.05 0.16
C THR A 290 14.52 20.22 1.02
N ASN A 291 14.57 20.39 2.34
CA ASN A 291 13.57 19.77 3.21
C ASN A 291 12.32 20.63 3.21
N TYR A 292 11.18 19.99 3.05
CA TYR A 292 9.87 20.61 3.19
C TYR A 292 9.10 19.94 4.31
N THR A 293 8.38 20.75 5.07
CA THR A 293 7.44 20.29 6.09
C THR A 293 6.05 20.78 5.72
N ALA A 294 5.11 19.85 5.60
CA ALA A 294 3.70 20.17 5.57
C ALA A 294 3.13 20.14 6.98
N THR A 295 2.16 21.00 7.25
CA THR A 295 1.50 21.10 8.54
C THR A 295 0.02 21.36 8.34
N ILE A 296 -0.79 20.50 8.94
CA ILE A 296 -2.23 20.66 9.10
C ILE A 296 -2.49 21.09 10.54
N SER A 297 -3.14 22.25 10.73
CA SER A 297 -3.53 22.72 12.05
C SER A 297 -4.76 23.62 11.98
N GLY A 298 -5.77 23.33 12.78
CA GLY A 298 -7.00 24.13 12.85
C GLY A 298 -8.01 23.86 11.74
N LEU A 299 -7.88 22.75 11.02
CA LEU A 299 -8.92 22.24 10.12
C LEU A 299 -10.09 21.64 10.92
N SER A 300 -11.26 21.62 10.31
CA SER A 300 -12.46 21.01 10.87
C SER A 300 -13.18 20.13 9.87
N CYS A 301 -13.83 19.09 10.38
CA CYS A 301 -14.79 18.28 9.64
C CYS A 301 -16.12 19.04 9.50
N GLU A 302 -16.93 18.69 8.50
CA GLU A 302 -18.26 19.29 8.26
C GLU A 302 -19.23 19.02 9.43
N ASP A 303 -19.03 17.91 10.15
CA ASP A 303 -19.78 17.55 11.36
C ASP A 303 -19.37 18.38 12.61
N GLY A 304 -18.36 19.25 12.48
CA GLY A 304 -17.86 20.14 13.53
C GLY A 304 -16.74 19.56 14.39
N ARG A 305 -16.28 18.32 14.13
CA ARG A 305 -15.07 17.79 14.77
C ARG A 305 -13.85 18.62 14.36
N GLN A 306 -12.92 18.77 15.31
CA GLN A 306 -11.61 19.38 15.01
C GLN A 306 -10.68 18.31 14.51
N ILE A 307 -9.83 18.64 13.55
CA ILE A 307 -8.79 17.72 13.07
C ILE A 307 -7.53 17.89 13.92
N GLU A 308 -6.95 16.76 14.34
CA GLU A 308 -5.68 16.74 15.07
C GLU A 308 -4.59 17.46 14.27
N ALA A 309 -3.74 18.22 14.97
CA ALA A 309 -2.63 18.90 14.32
C ALA A 309 -1.55 17.87 13.93
N THR A 310 -1.21 17.85 12.66
CA THR A 310 -0.30 16.84 12.08
C THR A 310 0.74 17.54 11.21
N SER A 311 1.98 17.03 11.22
CA SER A 311 3.05 17.52 10.37
C SER A 311 3.95 16.39 9.91
N TRP A 312 4.42 16.45 8.67
CA TRP A 312 5.32 15.47 8.07
C TRP A 312 6.36 16.17 7.21
N THR A 313 7.49 15.51 6.97
CA THR A 313 8.65 16.11 6.30
C THR A 313 9.20 15.19 5.22
N TRP A 314 9.60 15.78 4.09
CA TRP A 314 10.28 15.09 3.00
C TRP A 314 11.46 15.91 2.48
N PHE A 315 12.30 15.27 1.66
CA PHE A 315 13.46 15.89 1.01
C PHE A 315 13.32 15.79 -0.50
N THR A 316 13.56 16.87 -1.22
CA THR A 316 13.44 16.92 -2.68
C THR A 316 14.71 16.53 -3.40
N GLU A 317 14.58 16.03 -4.62
CA GLU A 317 15.69 15.59 -5.47
C GLU A 317 16.66 16.72 -5.88
N GLU A 318 17.83 16.37 -6.42
CA GLU A 318 18.85 17.35 -6.82
C GLU A 318 18.54 18.03 -8.16
N ASN A 319 17.80 17.38 -9.06
CA ASN A 319 17.38 17.93 -10.34
C ASN A 319 15.98 17.41 -10.66
N ASP A 320 15.23 18.17 -11.45
CA ASP A 320 13.97 17.74 -12.08
C ASP A 320 14.31 16.81 -13.26
N ASP A 321 14.83 15.62 -12.95
CA ASP A 321 14.84 14.53 -13.91
C ASP A 321 13.51 13.81 -13.80
N ASP A 322 12.56 14.27 -14.63
CA ASP A 322 11.23 13.72 -15.02
C ASP A 322 11.23 12.20 -15.37
N GLU A 323 12.27 11.45 -14.98
CA GLU A 323 12.36 10.01 -14.83
C GLU A 323 11.55 9.58 -13.59
N GLY A 324 10.25 9.92 -13.62
CA GLY A 324 9.17 9.61 -12.69
C GLY A 324 9.55 9.05 -11.32
N ASP A 325 9.20 9.81 -10.28
CA ASP A 325 9.08 9.30 -8.92
C ASP A 325 8.42 7.90 -8.93
N ALA A 326 8.99 6.94 -8.20
CA ALA A 326 8.38 5.61 -8.05
C ALA A 326 6.95 5.70 -7.47
N GLU A 327 6.62 6.84 -6.83
CA GLU A 327 5.31 7.19 -6.30
C GLU A 327 4.37 7.88 -7.32
N ASP A 328 4.83 8.26 -8.53
CA ASP A 328 4.03 8.96 -9.56
C ASP A 328 3.37 8.02 -10.59
N ASP A 329 3.97 6.87 -10.90
CA ASP A 329 3.46 5.96 -11.94
C ASP A 329 2.12 5.28 -11.57
N LEU A 330 1.65 5.43 -10.33
CA LEU A 330 0.38 4.87 -9.84
C LEU A 330 -0.61 5.96 -9.40
N ASP A 331 -0.20 7.23 -9.40
CA ASP A 331 -1.05 8.37 -9.03
C ASP A 331 -2.12 8.71 -10.08
N GLU A 332 -2.05 8.14 -11.30
CA GLU A 332 -3.07 8.30 -12.35
C GLU A 332 -4.17 7.21 -12.35
N ILE A 333 -3.99 6.09 -11.64
CA ILE A 333 -5.03 5.05 -11.56
C ILE A 333 -6.13 5.42 -10.55
N ASP A 334 -5.87 6.42 -9.71
CA ASP A 334 -6.76 6.85 -8.61
C ASP A 334 -7.78 7.94 -8.95
N GLU A 335 -7.83 8.44 -10.18
CA GLU A 335 -8.88 9.41 -10.54
C GLU A 335 -10.24 8.76 -10.87
N ASP A 336 -10.35 7.42 -10.90
CA ASP A 336 -11.59 6.76 -11.34
C ASP A 336 -11.82 5.39 -10.66
N SER A 337 -12.31 5.39 -9.40
CA SER A 337 -13.33 4.39 -9.00
C SER A 337 -14.00 4.60 -7.64
N THR A 338 -13.47 5.41 -6.71
CA THR A 338 -14.06 5.53 -5.35
C THR A 338 -14.17 6.92 -4.76
N PHE A 339 -13.87 7.98 -5.53
CA PHE A 339 -13.95 9.35 -5.06
C PHE A 339 -14.76 10.20 -6.04
N THR A 340 -15.88 10.77 -5.56
CA THR A 340 -16.64 11.71 -6.37
C THR A 340 -15.99 13.09 -6.33
N ASN A 341 -15.51 13.59 -7.47
CA ASN A 341 -15.04 14.96 -7.60
C ASN A 341 -16.19 15.94 -7.36
N ASN A 342 -16.15 16.65 -6.23
CA ASN A 342 -17.12 17.68 -5.90
C ASN A 342 -16.63 19.06 -6.36
N SER A 343 -16.22 19.14 -7.63
CA SER A 343 -15.94 20.40 -8.32
C SER A 343 -16.11 20.19 -9.83
N ASP A 344 -17.34 20.42 -10.31
CA ASP A 344 -17.61 21.32 -11.44
C ASP A 344 -19.10 21.29 -11.81
N SER A 345 -19.78 22.36 -11.44
CA SER A 345 -21.09 22.73 -11.97
C SER A 345 -20.88 23.56 -13.23
N ASP A 346 -20.46 22.93 -14.33
CA ASP A 346 -20.57 23.54 -15.65
C ASP A 346 -21.68 22.83 -16.43
N SER A 347 -22.80 23.55 -16.47
CA SER A 347 -23.98 23.28 -17.26
C SER A 347 -23.68 23.49 -18.74
N ASP A 348 -23.35 22.43 -19.45
CA ASP A 348 -23.48 22.40 -20.90
C ASP A 348 -24.86 21.82 -21.26
N ASP A 349 -25.78 22.77 -21.50
CA ASP A 349 -27.07 22.57 -22.16
C ASP A 349 -26.83 22.14 -23.63
N ASP A 350 -26.69 20.83 -23.88
CA ASP A 350 -26.90 20.26 -25.21
C ASP A 350 -28.38 19.86 -25.36
N GLU A 351 -29.15 20.82 -25.89
CA GLU A 351 -30.50 20.60 -26.43
C GLU A 351 -30.42 19.77 -27.72
N ASP A 352 -30.32 18.44 -27.60
CA ASP A 352 -30.62 17.54 -28.71
C ASP A 352 -32.14 17.33 -28.81
N ASN A 353 -32.75 18.16 -29.66
CA ASN A 353 -34.05 17.93 -30.27
C ASN A 353 -33.94 16.76 -31.26
N ASP A 354 -34.26 15.55 -30.81
CA ASP A 354 -34.67 14.48 -31.72
C ASP A 354 -36.19 14.53 -31.92
N GLU A 355 -36.57 15.19 -33.03
CA GLU A 355 -37.92 15.15 -33.57
C GLU A 355 -38.23 13.73 -34.07
N ASP A 356 -39.34 13.20 -33.55
CA ASP A 356 -40.08 12.06 -34.07
C ASP A 356 -40.30 12.19 -35.59
N ASP A 357 -39.89 11.18 -36.36
CA ASP A 357 -40.43 10.94 -37.70
C ASP A 357 -40.71 9.45 -37.91
N ASP A 358 -41.91 9.07 -37.48
CA ASP A 358 -42.65 7.90 -37.96
C ASP A 358 -42.87 8.02 -39.48
N ASN A 359 -42.37 7.06 -40.26
CA ASN A 359 -43.03 6.73 -41.53
C ASN A 359 -42.83 5.28 -41.97
N ASP A 360 -43.71 4.45 -41.42
CA ASP A 360 -44.53 3.42 -42.08
C ASP A 360 -44.34 3.22 -43.61
N SER A 361 -43.84 2.04 -44.00
CA SER A 361 -44.28 1.39 -45.25
C SER A 361 -43.97 -0.12 -45.27
N ASN A 362 -45.04 -0.89 -45.10
CA ASN A 362 -45.41 -2.16 -45.74
C ASN A 362 -44.39 -2.85 -46.69
N ASP A 363 -44.18 -4.15 -46.44
CA ASP A 363 -44.30 -5.26 -47.42
C ASP A 363 -44.19 -6.57 -46.60
N GLU A 364 -45.27 -7.26 -46.26
CA GLU A 364 -46.01 -8.25 -47.07
C GLU A 364 -45.20 -9.48 -47.56
N GLU A 365 -45.75 -10.64 -47.20
CA GLU A 365 -45.66 -11.98 -47.80
C GLU A 365 -44.62 -13.02 -47.30
N ASP A 366 -45.15 -13.95 -46.50
CA ASP A 366 -45.20 -15.41 -46.74
C ASP A 366 -43.90 -16.20 -47.02
N ASN A 367 -43.57 -17.13 -46.10
CA ASN A 367 -43.80 -18.56 -46.36
C ASN A 367 -43.41 -19.46 -45.18
N ASP A 368 -44.41 -20.20 -44.69
CA ASP A 368 -44.43 -21.63 -44.39
C ASP A 368 -43.10 -22.42 -44.42
N ASN A 369 -42.78 -23.12 -43.31
CA ASN A 369 -42.96 -24.58 -43.17
C ASN A 369 -42.01 -25.25 -42.17
N ASN A 370 -42.58 -26.28 -41.53
CA ASN A 370 -41.99 -27.52 -41.01
C ASN A 370 -41.20 -27.44 -39.70
N SER A 371 -41.70 -28.00 -38.59
CA SER A 371 -42.03 -29.41 -38.27
C SER A 371 -40.96 -29.93 -37.31
N ASP A 372 -41.34 -30.13 -36.05
CA ASP A 372 -41.48 -31.47 -35.45
C ASP A 372 -40.13 -32.22 -35.38
N ASP A 373 -39.60 -32.35 -34.16
CA ASP A 373 -39.47 -33.69 -33.58
C ASP A 373 -39.26 -33.61 -32.06
N GLU A 374 -40.08 -34.42 -31.40
CA GLU A 374 -40.11 -34.75 -29.97
C GLU A 374 -39.03 -35.81 -29.62
N GLU A 375 -39.09 -36.28 -28.37
CA GLU A 375 -38.43 -37.45 -27.76
C GLU A 375 -37.09 -37.09 -27.07
N GLU A 376 -37.04 -36.80 -25.76
CA GLU A 376 -37.59 -37.46 -24.57
C GLU A 376 -36.90 -38.81 -24.23
N GLU A 377 -36.42 -38.88 -22.98
CA GLU A 377 -36.06 -40.04 -22.13
C GLU A 377 -34.75 -40.83 -22.39
N GLU A 378 -33.82 -40.79 -21.43
CA GLU A 378 -33.83 -41.64 -20.21
C GLU A 378 -33.18 -40.94 -19.00
#